data_AF-A0A183VMM3-F1
#
_entry.id   AF-A0A183VMM3-F1
#
_cell.length_a   1.000
_cell.length_b   1.000
_cell.length_c   1.000
_cell.angle_alpha   90.00
_cell.angle_beta   90.00
_cell.angle_gamma   90.00
#
_symmetry.space_group_name_H-M   'P 1'
#
loop_
_entity.id
_entity.type
_entity.pdbx_description
1 polymer ?
#
loop_
_entity_poly.entity_id
_entity_poly.type
_entity_poly.pdbx_seq_one_letter_code
_entity_poly.pdbx_strand_id
1 'polypeptide(L)'
;MLVLPEFQHGIDLHVHLDAAARPETLYELAEKERISNLPRDLDEFKKKITPNSPYSVKEFFNILDYIKPLIAGKKDVLARICDEFVEDCVQLGKLCYVETRFCPFTLTGRYLDAEEVLKIVLEKLQSAGEKNRLQVRTILSIMRNMPETAKETLDLAKKYNTHGVVGIDVAGDDSVLERKPVANEIIETFQEAKKFDIHRTVHVGENSSANSVYEAVNTLHAERIGNGYHVVDNEKLYTALLDTGVHFELCPSSSFLTGAVNYRDLRNHPIHRFAKDDANFSINTDGPTLTQRWNTEEASYCMDELGLKYAQVNEANYRAAKAAFLPTIEQCLLVSHITVRTRNRYITIDKYKLRQYS
;
A
#
# COMPACT_ATOMS: atom_id res chain seq x y z
N MET A 1 -8.90 18.00 -16.49
CA MET A 1 -8.41 18.95 -15.47
C MET A 1 -8.57 18.27 -14.12
N LEU A 2 -7.48 18.12 -13.34
CA LEU A 2 -7.54 17.45 -12.04
C LEU A 2 -8.43 18.25 -11.08
N VAL A 3 -9.54 17.67 -10.62
CA VAL A 3 -10.46 18.30 -9.67
C VAL A 3 -10.35 17.56 -8.34
N LEU A 4 -9.45 18.04 -7.47
CA LEU A 4 -9.31 17.49 -6.13
C LEU A 4 -10.38 18.08 -5.18
N PRO A 5 -11.09 17.25 -4.39
CA PRO A 5 -12.25 17.69 -3.62
C PRO A 5 -11.89 18.37 -2.29
N GLU A 6 -12.77 19.18 -1.73
CA GLU A 6 -12.48 19.99 -0.52
C GLU A 6 -12.20 19.13 0.73
N PHE A 7 -12.97 18.07 0.94
CA PHE A 7 -12.98 17.28 2.17
C PHE A 7 -12.17 15.98 2.12
N GLN A 8 -11.49 15.70 1.00
CA GLN A 8 -10.59 14.55 0.90
C GLN A 8 -9.14 15.06 0.83
N HIS A 9 -8.27 14.52 1.67
CA HIS A 9 -6.89 14.95 1.80
C HIS A 9 -5.95 13.83 2.26
N GLY A 10 -6.45 12.61 2.46
CA GLY A 10 -5.59 11.46 2.71
C GLY A 10 -4.86 11.03 1.45
N ILE A 11 -3.68 10.46 1.64
CA ILE A 11 -2.91 9.80 0.59
C ILE A 11 -2.54 8.41 1.09
N ASP A 12 -2.75 7.42 0.24
CA ASP A 12 -2.29 6.06 0.48
C ASP A 12 -1.44 5.61 -0.72
N LEU A 13 -0.16 5.37 -0.48
CA LEU A 13 0.79 4.94 -1.50
C LEU A 13 0.99 3.42 -1.48
N HIS A 14 0.43 2.70 -0.50
CA HIS A 14 0.68 1.29 -0.27
C HIS A 14 -0.57 0.58 0.22
N VAL A 15 -1.40 0.20 -0.74
CA VAL A 15 -2.60 -0.60 -0.52
C VAL A 15 -2.75 -1.63 -1.64
N HIS A 16 -3.00 -2.88 -1.29
CA HIS A 16 -3.19 -3.98 -2.23
C HIS A 16 -4.67 -4.13 -2.58
N LEU A 17 -5.01 -4.02 -3.86
CA LEU A 17 -6.40 -4.14 -4.34
C LEU A 17 -6.99 -5.51 -3.98
N ASP A 18 -6.18 -6.56 -4.13
CA ASP A 18 -6.50 -7.95 -3.82
C ASP A 18 -6.50 -8.27 -2.32
N ALA A 19 -6.18 -7.29 -1.46
CA ALA A 19 -6.34 -7.35 0.00
C ALA A 19 -7.21 -6.19 0.54
N ALA A 20 -8.04 -5.56 -0.32
CA ALA A 20 -8.92 -4.47 0.02
C ALA A 20 -10.40 -4.72 -0.34
N ALA A 21 -10.77 -5.95 -0.69
CA ALA A 21 -12.15 -6.33 -0.92
C ALA A 21 -12.95 -6.36 0.41
N ARG A 22 -14.19 -5.86 0.39
CA ARG A 22 -15.05 -5.86 1.58
C ARG A 22 -15.29 -7.29 2.10
N PRO A 23 -15.14 -7.56 3.40
CA PRO A 23 -15.47 -8.86 3.99
C PRO A 23 -16.88 -9.34 3.66
N GLU A 24 -17.86 -8.42 3.59
CA GLU A 24 -19.24 -8.66 3.18
C GLU A 24 -19.32 -9.24 1.77
N THR A 25 -18.61 -8.62 0.82
CA THR A 25 -18.54 -9.06 -0.57
C THR A 25 -17.88 -10.43 -0.68
N LEU A 26 -16.77 -10.64 0.03
CA LEU A 26 -16.08 -11.94 0.04
C LEU A 26 -16.95 -13.05 0.63
N TYR A 27 -17.69 -12.78 1.71
CA TYR A 27 -18.61 -13.74 2.32
C TYR A 27 -19.76 -14.09 1.36
N GLU A 28 -20.39 -13.09 0.72
CA GLU A 28 -21.44 -13.29 -0.28
C GLU A 28 -20.95 -14.16 -1.46
N LEU A 29 -19.71 -13.92 -1.94
CA LEU A 29 -19.09 -14.72 -2.99
C LEU A 29 -18.83 -16.15 -2.53
N ALA A 30 -18.30 -16.32 -1.33
CA ALA A 30 -18.03 -17.63 -0.74
C ALA A 30 -19.31 -18.47 -0.57
N GLU A 31 -20.43 -17.85 -0.17
CA GLU A 31 -21.74 -18.50 -0.11
C GLU A 31 -22.20 -18.98 -1.49
N LYS A 32 -22.06 -18.13 -2.51
CA LYS A 32 -22.42 -18.47 -3.91
C LYS A 32 -21.59 -19.63 -4.46
N GLU A 33 -20.31 -19.69 -4.12
CA GLU A 33 -19.39 -20.74 -4.58
C GLU A 33 -19.47 -22.03 -3.76
N ARG A 34 -20.21 -22.02 -2.64
CA ARG A 34 -20.38 -23.17 -1.75
C ARG A 34 -19.03 -23.73 -1.29
N ILE A 35 -18.09 -22.85 -0.93
CA ILE A 35 -16.77 -23.28 -0.47
C ILE A 35 -16.91 -24.16 0.78
N SER A 36 -16.15 -25.27 0.81
CA SER A 36 -16.08 -26.09 2.02
C SER A 36 -15.41 -25.29 3.15
N ASN A 37 -15.94 -25.43 4.38
CA ASN A 37 -15.47 -24.70 5.56
C ASN A 37 -15.69 -23.17 5.53
N LEU A 38 -16.74 -22.70 4.86
CA LEU A 38 -17.28 -21.35 5.07
C LEU A 38 -17.76 -21.20 6.53
N PRO A 39 -17.29 -20.18 7.27
CA PRO A 39 -17.85 -19.82 8.58
C PRO A 39 -19.37 -19.63 8.56
N ARG A 40 -20.02 -19.76 9.73
CA ARG A 40 -21.50 -19.81 9.80
C ARG A 40 -22.18 -18.49 9.47
N ASP A 41 -21.49 -17.39 9.73
CA ASP A 41 -21.97 -16.04 9.51
C ASP A 41 -20.80 -15.09 9.17
N LEU A 42 -21.15 -13.86 8.81
CA LEU A 42 -20.21 -12.81 8.45
C LEU A 42 -19.24 -12.45 9.58
N ASP A 43 -19.67 -12.52 10.85
CA ASP A 43 -18.82 -12.15 11.99
C ASP A 43 -17.73 -13.20 12.22
N GLU A 44 -18.08 -14.49 12.14
CA GLU A 44 -17.09 -15.58 12.13
C GLU A 44 -16.18 -15.52 10.91
N PHE A 45 -16.71 -15.10 9.75
CA PHE A 45 -15.90 -14.90 8.54
C PHE A 45 -14.88 -13.77 8.72
N LYS A 46 -15.30 -12.60 9.21
CA LYS A 46 -14.40 -11.48 9.53
C LYS A 46 -13.29 -11.91 10.49
N LYS A 47 -13.62 -12.67 11.54
CA LYS A 47 -12.62 -13.22 12.46
C LYS A 47 -11.65 -14.19 11.77
N LYS A 48 -12.12 -15.00 10.84
CA LYS A 48 -11.28 -15.95 10.08
C LYS A 48 -10.29 -15.27 9.14
N ILE A 49 -10.71 -14.18 8.49
CA ILE A 49 -9.86 -13.41 7.56
C ILE A 49 -9.05 -12.30 8.25
N THR A 50 -9.09 -12.23 9.58
CA THR A 50 -8.22 -11.35 10.37
C THR A 50 -7.17 -12.24 11.04
N PRO A 51 -5.86 -11.99 10.83
CA PRO A 51 -4.81 -12.72 11.50
C PRO A 51 -5.00 -12.69 13.02
N ASN A 52 -5.02 -13.87 13.67
CA ASN A 52 -5.19 -14.00 15.11
C ASN A 52 -4.01 -14.80 15.66
N SER A 53 -3.07 -14.12 16.33
CA SER A 53 -2.00 -14.63 17.21
C SER A 53 -1.51 -16.10 17.03
N PRO A 54 -0.20 -16.34 16.80
CA PRO A 54 0.87 -15.35 16.66
C PRO A 54 0.95 -14.81 15.24
N TYR A 55 0.87 -13.48 15.14
CA TYR A 55 1.02 -12.73 13.91
C TYR A 55 2.27 -13.18 13.13
N SER A 56 2.07 -13.63 11.90
CA SER A 56 3.14 -14.03 11.02
C SER A 56 2.79 -13.76 9.57
N VAL A 57 3.80 -13.42 8.79
CA VAL A 57 3.72 -13.24 7.34
C VAL A 57 3.08 -14.45 6.67
N LYS A 58 3.35 -15.66 7.17
CA LYS A 58 2.74 -16.90 6.69
C LYS A 58 1.23 -16.95 6.90
N GLU A 59 0.74 -16.59 8.08
CA GLU A 59 -0.70 -16.56 8.36
C GLU A 59 -1.40 -15.50 7.51
N PHE A 60 -0.77 -14.34 7.33
CA PHE A 60 -1.25 -13.28 6.46
C PHE A 60 -1.44 -13.77 5.02
N PHE A 61 -0.42 -14.42 4.44
CA PHE A 61 -0.51 -15.01 3.10
C PHE A 61 -1.51 -16.17 3.00
N ASN A 62 -1.65 -17.01 4.04
CA ASN A 62 -2.67 -18.07 4.03
C ASN A 62 -4.10 -17.51 3.91
N ILE A 63 -4.37 -16.35 4.51
CA ILE A 63 -5.67 -15.68 4.37
C ILE A 63 -5.85 -15.15 2.95
N LEU A 64 -4.81 -14.55 2.36
CA LEU A 64 -4.83 -14.12 0.95
C LEU A 64 -5.10 -15.30 0.00
N ASP A 65 -4.43 -16.43 0.21
CA ASP A 65 -4.65 -17.67 -0.56
C ASP A 65 -6.08 -18.20 -0.41
N TYR A 66 -6.74 -17.92 0.72
CA TYR A 66 -8.14 -18.27 0.95
C TYR A 66 -9.13 -17.33 0.23
N ILE A 67 -8.85 -16.02 0.16
CA ILE A 67 -9.78 -15.04 -0.41
C ILE A 67 -9.58 -14.80 -1.92
N LYS A 68 -8.35 -14.87 -2.43
CA LYS A 68 -8.03 -14.59 -3.84
C LYS A 68 -8.80 -15.47 -4.83
N PRO A 69 -8.99 -16.78 -4.60
CA PRO A 69 -9.79 -17.62 -5.49
C PRO A 69 -11.25 -17.15 -5.65
N LEU A 70 -11.80 -16.44 -4.66
CA LEU A 70 -13.16 -15.87 -4.73
C LEU A 70 -13.24 -14.73 -5.77
N ILE A 71 -12.11 -14.10 -6.09
CA ILE A 71 -11.99 -12.96 -7.01
C ILE A 71 -11.46 -13.40 -8.39
N ALA A 72 -10.41 -14.23 -8.40
CA ALA A 72 -9.63 -14.52 -9.59
C ALA A 72 -10.46 -15.09 -10.77
N GLY A 73 -10.24 -14.55 -11.96
CA GLY A 73 -10.87 -15.00 -13.21
C GLY A 73 -12.33 -14.58 -13.41
N LYS A 74 -12.89 -13.75 -12.52
CA LYS A 74 -14.32 -13.35 -12.55
C LYS A 74 -14.45 -11.87 -12.88
N LYS A 75 -14.75 -11.56 -14.16
CA LYS A 75 -14.80 -10.17 -14.67
C LYS A 75 -15.71 -9.25 -13.84
N ASP A 76 -16.93 -9.71 -13.51
CA ASP A 76 -17.89 -8.91 -12.75
C ASP A 76 -17.46 -8.69 -11.30
N VAL A 77 -16.76 -9.66 -10.70
CA VAL A 77 -16.23 -9.55 -9.34
C VAL A 77 -15.06 -8.57 -9.31
N LEU A 78 -14.12 -8.68 -10.27
CA LEU A 78 -13.03 -7.73 -10.41
C LEU A 78 -13.55 -6.29 -10.57
N ALA A 79 -14.58 -6.10 -11.40
CA ALA A 79 -15.21 -4.79 -11.55
C ALA A 79 -15.84 -4.28 -10.26
N ARG A 80 -16.61 -5.14 -9.57
CA ARG A 80 -17.25 -4.80 -8.29
C ARG A 80 -16.22 -4.38 -7.24
N ILE A 81 -15.16 -5.14 -7.03
CA ILE A 81 -14.17 -4.81 -5.99
C ILE A 81 -13.43 -3.50 -6.30
N CYS A 82 -13.26 -3.13 -7.58
CA CYS A 82 -12.67 -1.83 -7.94
C CYS A 82 -13.60 -0.67 -7.59
N ASP A 83 -14.91 -0.81 -7.87
CA ASP A 83 -15.91 0.19 -7.50
C ASP A 83 -15.97 0.36 -5.97
N GLU A 84 -16.06 -0.76 -5.23
CA GLU A 84 -16.10 -0.78 -3.76
C GLU A 84 -14.83 -0.21 -3.13
N PHE A 85 -13.66 -0.56 -3.69
CA PHE A 85 -12.37 -0.04 -3.24
C PHE A 85 -12.32 1.49 -3.31
N VAL A 86 -12.70 2.07 -4.44
CA VAL A 86 -12.69 3.53 -4.61
C VAL A 86 -13.70 4.20 -3.68
N GLU A 87 -14.89 3.61 -3.50
CA GLU A 87 -15.86 4.09 -2.52
C GLU A 87 -15.27 4.12 -1.11
N ASP A 88 -14.59 3.07 -0.68
CA ASP A 88 -14.04 2.94 0.67
C ASP A 88 -12.81 3.85 0.87
N CYS A 89 -11.95 3.99 -0.14
CA CYS A 89 -10.88 5.00 -0.16
C CYS A 89 -11.43 6.40 0.14
N VAL A 90 -12.57 6.77 -0.44
CA VAL A 90 -13.18 8.09 -0.22
C VAL A 90 -13.94 8.17 1.09
N GLN A 91 -14.76 7.15 1.41
CA GLN A 91 -15.69 7.20 2.55
C GLN A 91 -14.98 6.94 3.88
N LEU A 92 -14.12 5.93 3.92
CA LEU A 92 -13.41 5.46 5.11
C LEU A 92 -12.00 6.06 5.17
N GLY A 93 -11.31 6.11 4.03
CA GLY A 93 -9.95 6.66 3.95
C GLY A 93 -9.89 8.20 3.88
N LYS A 94 -10.94 8.87 3.40
CA LYS A 94 -10.92 10.31 3.04
C LYS A 94 -9.78 10.66 2.07
N LEU A 95 -9.42 9.71 1.20
CA LEU A 95 -8.31 9.84 0.27
C LEU A 95 -8.66 10.79 -0.88
N CYS A 96 -7.70 11.63 -1.28
CA CYS A 96 -7.76 12.36 -2.55
C CYS A 96 -6.82 11.78 -3.62
N TYR A 97 -5.85 10.96 -3.20
CA TYR A 97 -4.93 10.24 -4.07
C TYR A 97 -4.65 8.85 -3.51
N VAL A 98 -4.61 7.85 -4.39
CA VAL A 98 -4.21 6.49 -4.03
C VAL A 98 -3.39 5.83 -5.13
N GLU A 99 -2.33 5.13 -4.73
CA GLU A 99 -1.63 4.16 -5.57
C GLU A 99 -1.95 2.77 -5.06
N THR A 100 -2.88 2.10 -5.73
CA THR A 100 -3.18 0.71 -5.42
C THR A 100 -2.23 -0.21 -6.17
N ARG A 101 -1.86 -1.33 -5.55
CA ARG A 101 -1.02 -2.35 -6.17
C ARG A 101 -1.71 -3.70 -6.22
N PHE A 102 -1.33 -4.54 -7.17
CA PHE A 102 -1.72 -5.96 -7.22
C PHE A 102 -0.82 -6.70 -8.22
N CYS A 103 -0.79 -8.03 -8.13
CA CYS A 103 -0.17 -8.87 -9.15
C CYS A 103 -1.24 -9.40 -10.14
N PRO A 104 -1.26 -8.95 -11.41
CA PRO A 104 -2.28 -9.38 -12.38
C PRO A 104 -2.32 -10.90 -12.59
N PHE A 105 -1.15 -11.55 -12.57
CA PHE A 105 -1.00 -12.99 -12.76
C PHE A 105 -1.74 -13.82 -11.69
N THR A 106 -1.87 -13.30 -10.47
CA THR A 106 -2.57 -14.00 -9.38
C THR A 106 -4.10 -13.90 -9.46
N LEU A 107 -4.64 -13.04 -10.34
CA LEU A 107 -6.07 -12.80 -10.50
C LEU A 107 -6.64 -13.32 -11.83
N THR A 108 -5.83 -14.04 -12.63
CA THR A 108 -6.19 -14.61 -13.94
C THR A 108 -7.28 -15.70 -13.84
N GLY A 109 -7.23 -16.51 -12.78
CA GLY A 109 -8.09 -17.68 -12.63
C GLY A 109 -7.89 -18.66 -13.79
N ARG A 110 -8.99 -19.18 -14.36
CA ARG A 110 -8.94 -20.14 -15.49
C ARG A 110 -9.14 -19.51 -16.87
N TYR A 111 -9.70 -18.30 -16.93
CA TYR A 111 -10.33 -17.78 -18.14
C TYR A 111 -9.80 -16.42 -18.60
N LEU A 112 -8.99 -15.74 -17.78
CA LEU A 112 -8.42 -14.44 -18.11
C LEU A 112 -6.91 -14.55 -18.21
N ASP A 113 -6.30 -13.81 -19.13
CA ASP A 113 -4.87 -13.52 -19.06
C ASP A 113 -4.58 -12.30 -18.16
N ALA A 114 -3.30 -12.07 -17.86
CA ALA A 114 -2.86 -10.98 -16.98
C ALA A 114 -3.19 -9.59 -17.56
N GLU A 115 -3.17 -9.43 -18.88
CA GLU A 115 -3.51 -8.18 -19.54
C GLU A 115 -5.02 -7.91 -19.50
N GLU A 116 -5.86 -8.93 -19.66
CA GLU A 116 -7.31 -8.84 -19.51
C GLU A 116 -7.71 -8.42 -18.09
N VAL A 117 -7.09 -9.02 -17.07
CA VAL A 117 -7.28 -8.59 -15.67
C VAL A 117 -6.91 -7.12 -15.52
N LEU A 118 -5.73 -6.72 -16.02
CA LEU A 118 -5.25 -5.35 -15.90
C LEU A 118 -6.20 -4.35 -16.59
N LYS A 119 -6.70 -4.65 -17.79
CA LYS A 119 -7.66 -3.79 -18.50
C LYS A 119 -8.93 -3.55 -17.69
N ILE A 120 -9.50 -4.61 -17.11
CA ILE A 120 -10.72 -4.51 -16.29
C ILE A 120 -10.46 -3.61 -15.09
N VAL A 121 -9.36 -3.84 -14.39
CA VAL A 121 -9.00 -3.06 -13.19
C VAL A 121 -8.78 -1.59 -13.54
N LEU A 122 -7.99 -1.28 -14.57
CA LEU A 122 -7.71 0.10 -14.98
C LEU A 122 -8.99 0.85 -15.39
N GLU A 123 -9.85 0.23 -16.22
CA GLU A 123 -11.11 0.83 -16.66
C GLU A 123 -12.02 1.16 -15.46
N LYS A 124 -12.12 0.23 -14.51
CA LYS A 124 -13.01 0.36 -13.36
C LYS A 124 -12.49 1.33 -12.32
N LEU A 125 -11.20 1.27 -11.98
CA LEU A 125 -10.57 2.25 -11.10
C LEU A 125 -10.65 3.67 -11.66
N GLN A 126 -10.45 3.83 -12.98
CA GLN A 126 -10.58 5.14 -13.63
C GLN A 126 -12.01 5.68 -13.51
N SER A 127 -13.00 4.92 -13.97
CA SER A 127 -14.39 5.38 -13.99
C SER A 127 -14.96 5.61 -12.58
N ALA A 128 -14.65 4.73 -11.62
CA ALA A 128 -15.01 4.92 -10.22
C ALA A 128 -14.30 6.13 -9.60
N GLY A 129 -13.01 6.33 -9.90
CA GLY A 129 -12.22 7.47 -9.44
C GLY A 129 -12.79 8.80 -9.92
N GLU A 130 -13.12 8.89 -11.21
CA GLU A 130 -13.76 10.07 -11.82
C GLU A 130 -15.12 10.40 -11.15
N LYS A 131 -15.96 9.38 -10.92
CA LYS A 131 -17.25 9.53 -10.23
C LYS A 131 -17.10 10.05 -8.80
N ASN A 132 -16.06 9.61 -8.08
CA ASN A 132 -15.85 9.92 -6.66
C ASN A 132 -14.84 11.05 -6.40
N ARG A 133 -14.29 11.65 -7.47
CA ARG A 133 -13.22 12.67 -7.42
C ARG A 133 -11.96 12.20 -6.67
N LEU A 134 -11.64 10.92 -6.79
CA LEU A 134 -10.43 10.30 -6.28
C LEU A 134 -9.45 10.12 -7.45
N GLN A 135 -8.21 10.60 -7.30
CA GLN A 135 -7.17 10.29 -8.27
C GLN A 135 -6.56 8.93 -7.94
N VAL A 136 -6.75 7.96 -8.84
CA VAL A 136 -6.27 6.58 -8.67
C VAL A 136 -5.14 6.29 -9.65
N ARG A 137 -4.08 5.65 -9.18
CA ARG A 137 -2.99 5.08 -9.98
C ARG A 137 -2.73 3.65 -9.55
N THR A 138 -2.12 2.87 -10.44
CA THR A 138 -1.90 1.44 -10.28
C THR A 138 -0.41 1.11 -10.33
N ILE A 139 0.05 0.23 -9.44
CA ILE A 139 1.39 -0.36 -9.47
C ILE A 139 1.25 -1.86 -9.70
N LEU A 140 2.07 -2.42 -10.59
CA LEU A 140 2.03 -3.84 -10.88
C LEU A 140 3.09 -4.58 -10.07
N SER A 141 2.65 -5.48 -9.19
CA SER A 141 3.54 -6.24 -8.33
C SER A 141 4.01 -7.53 -9.00
N ILE A 142 5.32 -7.77 -8.91
CA ILE A 142 5.96 -9.04 -9.20
C ILE A 142 5.99 -9.83 -7.88
N MET A 143 5.44 -11.04 -7.88
CA MET A 143 5.50 -11.88 -6.69
C MET A 143 6.89 -12.53 -6.57
N ARG A 144 7.52 -12.45 -5.39
CA ARG A 144 8.85 -13.04 -5.12
C ARG A 144 8.95 -14.53 -5.48
N ASN A 145 7.84 -15.26 -5.37
CA ASN A 145 7.74 -16.69 -5.70
C ASN A 145 7.34 -16.97 -7.15
N MET A 146 7.16 -15.94 -7.99
CA MET A 146 6.87 -16.04 -9.43
C MET A 146 7.81 -15.13 -10.26
N PRO A 147 9.14 -15.23 -10.08
CA PRO A 147 10.11 -14.33 -10.75
C PRO A 147 10.05 -14.41 -12.28
N GLU A 148 9.55 -15.51 -12.84
CA GLU A 148 9.33 -15.68 -14.28
C GLU A 148 8.34 -14.67 -14.88
N THR A 149 7.48 -14.07 -14.06
CA THR A 149 6.52 -13.04 -14.50
C THR A 149 7.11 -11.63 -14.54
N ALA A 150 8.35 -11.43 -14.08
CA ALA A 150 8.95 -10.11 -13.90
C ALA A 150 9.00 -9.31 -15.21
N LYS A 151 9.51 -9.92 -16.29
CA LYS A 151 9.62 -9.27 -17.60
C LYS A 151 8.26 -8.86 -18.15
N GLU A 152 7.28 -9.76 -18.10
CA GLU A 152 5.93 -9.48 -18.60
C GLU A 152 5.23 -8.40 -17.77
N THR A 153 5.47 -8.37 -16.45
CA THR A 153 4.98 -7.29 -15.58
C THR A 153 5.50 -5.92 -16.01
N LEU A 154 6.79 -5.82 -16.34
CA LEU A 154 7.38 -4.59 -16.86
C LEU A 154 6.86 -4.23 -18.26
N ASP A 155 6.69 -5.21 -19.14
CA ASP A 155 6.12 -4.99 -20.48
C ASP A 155 4.70 -4.42 -20.38
N LEU A 156 3.88 -4.93 -19.46
CA LEU A 156 2.57 -4.36 -19.13
C LEU A 156 2.68 -2.95 -18.55
N ALA A 157 3.59 -2.72 -17.59
CA ALA A 157 3.77 -1.40 -16.98
C ALA A 157 4.16 -0.34 -18.02
N LYS A 158 5.07 -0.66 -18.95
CA LYS A 158 5.43 0.22 -20.08
C LYS A 158 4.24 0.48 -21.00
N LYS A 159 3.49 -0.57 -21.36
CA LYS A 159 2.34 -0.48 -22.27
C LYS A 159 1.21 0.39 -21.71
N TYR A 160 0.97 0.30 -20.40
CA TYR A 160 -0.14 0.98 -19.72
C TYR A 160 0.29 2.20 -18.89
N ASN A 161 1.51 2.72 -19.08
CA ASN A 161 2.01 3.87 -18.32
C ASN A 161 1.17 5.17 -18.51
N THR A 162 0.55 5.32 -19.68
CA THR A 162 -0.37 6.43 -20.01
C THR A 162 -1.82 6.14 -19.64
N HIS A 163 -2.11 4.94 -19.12
CA HIS A 163 -3.45 4.44 -18.82
C HIS A 163 -3.63 4.16 -17.31
N GLY A 164 -2.79 4.77 -16.47
CA GLY A 164 -2.93 4.74 -15.01
C GLY A 164 -1.94 3.83 -14.28
N VAL A 165 -1.14 3.02 -14.99
CA VAL A 165 -0.01 2.31 -14.36
C VAL A 165 1.14 3.29 -14.16
N VAL A 166 1.71 3.37 -12.96
CA VAL A 166 2.78 4.34 -12.64
C VAL A 166 4.09 3.70 -12.25
N GLY A 167 4.11 2.40 -11.97
CA GLY A 167 5.34 1.73 -11.60
C GLY A 167 5.17 0.23 -11.42
N ILE A 168 6.27 -0.40 -11.01
CA ILE A 168 6.34 -1.81 -10.63
C ILE A 168 6.77 -1.95 -9.17
N ASP A 169 6.40 -3.09 -8.60
CA ASP A 169 6.69 -3.48 -7.23
C ASP A 169 7.22 -4.92 -7.16
N VAL A 170 7.87 -5.28 -6.05
CA VAL A 170 8.09 -6.68 -5.66
C VAL A 170 7.39 -6.93 -4.34
N ALA A 171 6.46 -7.89 -4.32
CA ALA A 171 5.67 -8.28 -3.15
C ALA A 171 5.83 -9.78 -2.83
N GLY A 172 5.24 -10.23 -1.73
CA GLY A 172 5.42 -11.59 -1.21
C GLY A 172 6.37 -11.64 -0.01
N ASP A 173 6.47 -12.80 0.63
CA ASP A 173 7.29 -13.02 1.82
C ASP A 173 8.77 -12.65 1.59
N ASP A 174 9.21 -11.55 2.19
CA ASP A 174 10.58 -11.03 2.07
C ASP A 174 11.56 -11.74 3.00
N SER A 175 11.10 -12.52 3.99
CA SER A 175 11.97 -13.29 4.90
C SER A 175 12.81 -14.36 4.16
N VAL A 176 12.42 -14.71 2.94
CA VAL A 176 13.19 -15.59 2.05
C VAL A 176 14.55 -14.99 1.69
N LEU A 177 14.70 -13.66 1.74
CA LEU A 177 15.93 -12.95 1.40
C LEU A 177 17.07 -13.19 2.39
N GLU A 178 16.75 -13.62 3.62
CA GLU A 178 17.75 -14.05 4.60
C GLU A 178 18.47 -15.35 4.20
N ARG A 179 17.91 -16.08 3.22
CA ARG A 179 18.40 -17.40 2.79
C ARG A 179 18.76 -17.44 1.31
N LYS A 180 18.23 -16.54 0.49
CA LYS A 180 18.41 -16.53 -0.96
C LYS A 180 18.53 -15.08 -1.45
N PRO A 181 19.41 -14.80 -2.43
CA PRO A 181 19.43 -13.49 -3.07
C PRO A 181 18.13 -13.22 -3.84
N VAL A 182 17.91 -11.97 -4.22
CA VAL A 182 16.86 -11.60 -5.16
C VAL A 182 17.08 -12.36 -6.49
N ALA A 183 16.01 -12.86 -7.09
CA ALA A 183 16.08 -13.56 -8.36
C ALA A 183 16.61 -12.64 -9.49
N ASN A 184 17.44 -13.18 -10.37
CA ASN A 184 18.07 -12.39 -11.45
C ASN A 184 17.03 -11.78 -12.38
N GLU A 185 15.93 -12.47 -12.64
CA GLU A 185 14.81 -11.99 -13.47
C GLU A 185 14.22 -10.69 -12.90
N ILE A 186 14.10 -10.60 -11.58
CA ILE A 186 13.63 -9.38 -10.88
C ILE A 186 14.70 -8.29 -10.98
N ILE A 187 15.97 -8.61 -10.74
CA ILE A 187 17.07 -7.64 -10.82
C ILE A 187 17.14 -7.00 -12.21
N GLU A 188 17.19 -7.83 -13.25
CA GLU A 188 17.25 -7.38 -14.65
C GLU A 188 16.04 -6.52 -15.02
N THR A 189 14.84 -6.93 -14.58
CA THR A 189 13.59 -6.20 -14.80
C THR A 189 13.63 -4.82 -14.13
N PHE A 190 14.08 -4.70 -12.88
CA PHE A 190 14.14 -3.40 -12.18
C PHE A 190 15.21 -2.47 -12.78
N GLN A 191 16.35 -3.02 -13.19
CA GLN A 191 17.37 -2.26 -13.91
C GLN A 191 16.88 -1.77 -15.27
N GLU A 192 16.08 -2.57 -15.96
CA GLU A 192 15.42 -2.16 -17.19
C GLU A 192 14.34 -1.11 -16.93
N ALA A 193 13.51 -1.26 -15.90
CA ALA A 193 12.51 -0.28 -15.49
C ALA A 193 13.12 1.11 -15.29
N LYS A 194 14.30 1.18 -14.65
CA LYS A 194 15.08 2.43 -14.52
C LYS A 194 15.47 3.04 -15.88
N LYS A 195 15.92 2.22 -16.84
CA LYS A 195 16.31 2.71 -18.18
C LYS A 195 15.13 3.31 -18.96
N PHE A 196 13.92 2.83 -18.68
CA PHE A 196 12.68 3.28 -19.33
C PHE A 196 11.85 4.24 -18.47
N ASP A 197 12.40 4.73 -17.36
CA ASP A 197 11.74 5.68 -16.46
C ASP A 197 10.39 5.16 -15.90
N ILE A 198 10.28 3.84 -15.70
CA ILE A 198 9.14 3.20 -15.02
C ILE A 198 9.45 3.16 -13.53
N HIS A 199 8.63 3.80 -12.69
CA HIS A 199 8.92 3.93 -11.26
C HIS A 199 8.99 2.58 -10.53
N ARG A 200 9.75 2.55 -9.44
CA ARG A 200 10.11 1.32 -8.72
C ARG A 200 9.89 1.46 -7.22
N THR A 201 9.04 0.60 -6.66
CA THR A 201 8.93 0.36 -5.21
C THR A 201 9.23 -1.11 -4.90
N VAL A 202 9.62 -1.45 -3.68
CA VAL A 202 9.99 -2.83 -3.28
C VAL A 202 9.55 -3.09 -1.85
N HIS A 203 8.77 -4.15 -1.59
CA HIS A 203 8.48 -4.60 -0.22
C HIS A 203 9.69 -5.26 0.41
N VAL A 204 10.41 -4.60 1.31
CA VAL A 204 11.61 -5.18 1.92
C VAL A 204 11.87 -4.54 3.27
N GLY A 205 12.61 -5.21 4.15
CA GLY A 205 12.76 -4.77 5.52
C GLY A 205 11.48 -4.90 6.35
N GLU A 206 10.52 -5.70 5.87
CA GLU A 206 9.34 -6.07 6.64
C GLU A 206 9.66 -7.26 7.55
N ASN A 207 10.19 -8.34 6.98
CA ASN A 207 10.72 -9.49 7.72
C ASN A 207 12.13 -9.89 7.23
N SER A 208 12.73 -9.09 6.35
CA SER A 208 14.13 -9.17 5.95
C SER A 208 14.98 -8.08 6.61
N SER A 209 16.30 -8.22 6.53
CA SER A 209 17.27 -7.34 7.20
C SER A 209 17.47 -5.99 6.52
N ALA A 210 18.08 -5.05 7.25
CA ALA A 210 18.55 -3.77 6.71
C ALA A 210 19.45 -3.89 5.46
N ASN A 211 20.21 -4.99 5.33
CA ASN A 211 21.02 -5.25 4.14
C ASN A 211 20.14 -5.42 2.90
N SER A 212 19.02 -6.13 3.02
CA SER A 212 18.07 -6.31 1.91
C SER A 212 17.42 -4.99 1.50
N VAL A 213 17.13 -4.10 2.46
CA VAL A 213 16.65 -2.73 2.17
C VAL A 213 17.70 -1.96 1.38
N TYR A 214 18.96 -1.99 1.84
CA TYR A 214 20.07 -1.32 1.15
C TYR A 214 20.29 -1.88 -0.26
N GLU A 215 20.20 -3.20 -0.43
CA GLU A 215 20.30 -3.85 -1.75
C GLU A 215 19.15 -3.44 -2.68
N ALA A 216 17.92 -3.34 -2.18
CA ALA A 216 16.79 -2.89 -3.01
C ALA A 216 17.02 -1.47 -3.56
N VAL A 217 17.53 -0.54 -2.74
CA VAL A 217 17.83 0.83 -3.21
C VAL A 217 18.99 0.83 -4.22
N ASN A 218 20.06 0.08 -3.96
CA ASN A 218 21.28 0.18 -4.76
C ASN A 218 21.28 -0.71 -6.02
N THR A 219 20.72 -1.92 -5.93
CA THR A 219 20.71 -2.92 -7.00
C THR A 219 19.43 -2.86 -7.83
N LEU A 220 18.27 -2.73 -7.17
CA LEU A 220 16.97 -2.64 -7.86
C LEU A 220 16.61 -1.18 -8.19
N HIS A 221 17.37 -0.20 -7.69
CA HIS A 221 17.10 1.21 -7.90
C HIS A 221 15.70 1.63 -7.43
N ALA A 222 15.26 1.04 -6.32
CA ALA A 222 14.00 1.38 -5.67
C ALA A 222 13.99 2.87 -5.28
N GLU A 223 12.93 3.57 -5.66
CA GLU A 223 12.68 4.96 -5.26
C GLU A 223 11.91 5.01 -3.93
N ARG A 224 11.15 3.94 -3.65
CA ARG A 224 10.40 3.75 -2.41
C ARG A 224 10.57 2.33 -1.89
N ILE A 225 10.44 2.17 -0.58
CA ILE A 225 10.51 0.90 0.13
C ILE A 225 9.16 0.66 0.79
N GLY A 226 8.48 -0.41 0.39
CA GLY A 226 7.34 -0.96 1.10
C GLY A 226 7.78 -1.50 2.45
N ASN A 227 7.17 -1.02 3.53
CA ASN A 227 7.59 -1.29 4.90
C ASN A 227 8.98 -0.70 5.23
N GLY A 228 10.04 -1.51 5.26
CA GLY A 228 11.38 -1.05 5.62
C GLY A 228 11.64 -0.87 7.11
N TYR A 229 10.81 -1.42 8.00
CA TYR A 229 10.94 -1.30 9.45
C TYR A 229 12.33 -1.71 9.95
N HIS A 230 12.86 -2.83 9.48
CA HIS A 230 14.14 -3.38 9.91
C HIS A 230 15.36 -2.63 9.37
N VAL A 231 15.19 -1.57 8.58
CA VAL A 231 16.31 -0.71 8.20
C VAL A 231 16.99 -0.09 9.43
N VAL A 232 16.20 0.22 10.46
CA VAL A 232 16.68 0.89 11.69
C VAL A 232 17.53 -0.01 12.57
N ASP A 233 17.51 -1.33 12.33
CA ASP A 233 18.33 -2.29 13.08
C ASP A 233 19.83 -2.15 12.76
N ASN A 234 20.17 -1.44 11.68
CA ASN A 234 21.53 -1.12 11.30
C ASN A 234 21.71 0.39 11.07
N GLU A 235 22.20 1.08 12.11
CA GLU A 235 22.43 2.53 12.10
C GLU A 235 23.23 3.05 10.90
N LYS A 236 24.23 2.29 10.44
CA LYS A 236 25.07 2.71 9.31
C LYS A 236 24.27 2.72 8.01
N LEU A 237 23.49 1.68 7.76
CA LEU A 237 22.69 1.56 6.54
C LEU A 237 21.50 2.51 6.56
N TYR A 238 20.83 2.63 7.71
CA TYR A 238 19.75 3.59 7.88
C TYR A 238 20.22 5.02 7.62
N THR A 239 21.33 5.44 8.24
CA THR A 239 21.91 6.78 8.02
C THR A 239 22.28 6.98 6.55
N ALA A 240 22.89 5.97 5.91
CA ALA A 240 23.26 6.05 4.49
C ALA A 240 22.03 6.23 3.58
N LEU A 241 20.88 5.67 3.94
CA LEU A 241 19.65 5.77 3.15
C LEU A 241 18.89 7.07 3.36
N LEU A 242 18.98 7.72 4.53
CA LEU A 242 18.34 9.02 4.78
C LEU A 242 18.77 10.08 3.74
N ASP A 243 20.03 10.07 3.33
CA ASP A 243 20.58 11.04 2.36
C ASP A 243 20.21 10.73 0.90
N THR A 244 19.69 9.53 0.61
CA THR A 244 19.31 9.13 -0.76
C THR A 244 17.99 9.71 -1.23
N GLY A 245 17.17 10.20 -0.30
CA GLY A 245 15.80 10.66 -0.59
C GLY A 245 14.77 9.53 -0.76
N VAL A 246 15.16 8.25 -0.56
CA VAL A 246 14.24 7.11 -0.61
C VAL A 246 13.05 7.33 0.33
N HIS A 247 11.84 6.95 -0.13
CA HIS A 247 10.62 7.07 0.68
C HIS A 247 10.22 5.72 1.29
N PHE A 248 9.86 5.69 2.57
CA PHE A 248 9.37 4.50 3.26
C PHE A 248 7.84 4.51 3.35
N GLU A 249 7.21 3.49 2.76
CA GLU A 249 5.77 3.30 2.76
C GLU A 249 5.39 2.45 4.00
N LEU A 250 5.21 3.10 5.16
CA LEU A 250 4.93 2.39 6.41
C LEU A 250 3.45 2.01 6.50
N CYS A 251 3.19 0.80 6.98
CA CYS A 251 1.88 0.18 7.17
C CYS A 251 1.69 -0.30 8.63
N PRO A 252 1.43 0.61 9.60
CA PRO A 252 1.60 0.33 11.03
C PRO A 252 0.73 -0.80 11.58
N SER A 253 -0.54 -0.90 11.20
CA SER A 253 -1.36 -2.05 11.63
C SER A 253 -0.90 -3.36 11.00
N SER A 254 -0.53 -3.32 9.71
CA SER A 254 -0.05 -4.49 8.99
C SER A 254 1.23 -5.04 9.62
N SER A 255 2.17 -4.17 10.02
CA SER A 255 3.45 -4.57 10.62
C SER A 255 3.30 -5.46 11.85
N PHE A 256 2.27 -5.22 12.66
CA PHE A 256 1.96 -6.08 13.79
C PHE A 256 1.33 -7.39 13.35
N LEU A 257 0.42 -7.36 12.36
CA LEU A 257 -0.29 -8.55 11.87
C LEU A 257 0.60 -9.53 11.09
N THR A 258 1.64 -9.03 10.44
CA THR A 258 2.63 -9.85 9.73
C THR A 258 3.78 -10.29 10.64
N GLY A 259 3.86 -9.75 11.86
CA GLY A 259 4.92 -10.06 12.81
C GLY A 259 6.24 -9.31 12.56
N ALA A 260 6.25 -8.38 11.59
CA ALA A 260 7.37 -7.49 11.31
C ALA A 260 7.78 -6.69 12.55
N VAL A 261 6.79 -6.22 13.30
CA VAL A 261 6.99 -5.53 14.58
C VAL A 261 6.34 -6.30 15.70
N ASN A 262 7.02 -6.37 16.84
CA ASN A 262 6.50 -7.04 18.02
C ASN A 262 5.25 -6.31 18.55
N TYR A 263 4.10 -6.95 18.45
CA TYR A 263 2.79 -6.42 18.91
C TYR A 263 2.74 -6.04 20.40
N ARG A 264 3.66 -6.55 21.22
CA ARG A 264 3.76 -6.19 22.65
C ARG A 264 4.52 -4.89 22.88
N ASP A 265 5.16 -4.34 21.86
CA ASP A 265 6.04 -3.19 21.98
C ASP A 265 5.57 -1.99 21.13
N LEU A 266 4.33 -1.56 21.38
CA LEU A 266 3.71 -0.43 20.69
C LEU A 266 4.56 0.85 20.78
N ARG A 267 5.16 1.11 21.95
CA ARG A 267 5.89 2.37 22.22
C ARG A 267 7.28 2.43 21.60
N ASN A 268 7.86 1.28 21.22
CA ASN A 268 9.11 1.23 20.48
C ASN A 268 8.90 0.83 19.01
N HIS A 269 7.69 1.00 18.47
CA HIS A 269 7.44 0.78 17.04
C HIS A 269 8.44 1.63 16.21
N PRO A 270 9.11 1.07 15.18
CA PRO A 270 10.16 1.75 14.42
C PRO A 270 9.73 3.10 13.81
N ILE A 271 8.44 3.30 13.56
CA ILE A 271 7.87 4.59 13.11
C ILE A 271 8.30 5.78 13.98
N HIS A 272 8.53 5.58 15.29
CA HIS A 272 9.04 6.64 16.17
C HIS A 272 10.43 7.10 15.77
N ARG A 273 11.27 6.18 15.28
CA ARG A 273 12.61 6.52 14.81
C ARG A 273 12.54 7.30 13.51
N PHE A 274 11.76 6.84 12.53
CA PHE A 274 11.50 7.58 11.29
C PHE A 274 10.97 8.99 11.57
N ALA A 275 10.03 9.13 12.51
CA ALA A 275 9.41 10.41 12.85
C ALA A 275 10.31 11.33 13.69
N LYS A 276 11.25 10.77 14.46
CA LYS A 276 12.24 11.54 15.24
C LYS A 276 13.34 12.12 14.34
N ASP A 277 13.77 11.33 13.36
CA ASP A 277 14.88 11.68 12.47
C ASP A 277 14.42 12.40 11.19
N ASP A 278 13.15 12.77 11.16
CA ASP A 278 12.52 13.48 10.04
C ASP A 278 12.62 12.75 8.69
N ALA A 279 12.63 11.41 8.74
CA ALA A 279 12.75 10.57 7.57
C ALA A 279 11.58 10.77 6.57
N ASN A 280 11.84 10.46 5.30
CA ASN A 280 10.86 10.53 4.24
C ASN A 280 9.93 9.29 4.30
N PHE A 281 8.77 9.37 4.95
CA PHE A 281 7.83 8.25 5.06
C PHE A 281 6.37 8.67 4.92
N SER A 282 5.50 7.68 4.67
CA SER A 282 4.03 7.79 4.64
C SER A 282 3.39 6.75 5.57
N ILE A 283 2.10 6.93 5.88
CA ILE A 283 1.26 5.98 6.65
C ILE A 283 0.21 5.42 5.69
N ASN A 284 0.16 4.09 5.57
CA ASN A 284 -0.58 3.38 4.55
C ASN A 284 -1.32 2.17 5.15
N THR A 285 -2.25 1.60 4.38
CA THR A 285 -3.19 0.58 4.89
C THR A 285 -2.77 -0.86 4.61
N ASP A 286 -1.97 -1.10 3.56
CA ASP A 286 -1.56 -2.41 3.06
C ASP A 286 -2.75 -3.28 2.64
N GLY A 287 -3.32 -4.07 3.55
CA GLY A 287 -4.47 -4.93 3.30
C GLY A 287 -5.65 -4.61 4.23
N PRO A 288 -6.48 -3.58 3.94
CA PRO A 288 -7.58 -3.17 4.82
C PRO A 288 -8.64 -4.25 5.06
N THR A 289 -8.75 -5.27 4.18
CA THR A 289 -9.58 -6.46 4.44
C THR A 289 -9.12 -7.21 5.70
N LEU A 290 -7.81 -7.32 5.90
CA LEU A 290 -7.19 -8.08 7.00
C LEU A 290 -6.95 -7.19 8.22
N THR A 291 -6.50 -5.94 8.01
CA THR A 291 -6.22 -5.00 9.09
C THR A 291 -7.48 -4.39 9.69
N GLN A 292 -8.59 -4.42 8.95
CA GLN A 292 -9.85 -3.74 9.29
C GLN A 292 -9.68 -2.23 9.55
N ARG A 293 -8.68 -1.60 8.92
CA ARG A 293 -8.39 -0.17 9.04
C ARG A 293 -8.09 0.45 7.69
N TRP A 294 -8.82 1.51 7.38
CA TRP A 294 -8.54 2.42 6.29
C TRP A 294 -7.70 3.61 6.78
N ASN A 295 -7.25 4.45 5.85
CA ASN A 295 -6.26 5.50 6.11
C ASN A 295 -6.60 6.44 7.30
N THR A 296 -7.88 6.79 7.48
CA THR A 296 -8.30 7.63 8.63
C THR A 296 -8.19 6.88 9.96
N GLU A 297 -8.49 5.57 9.98
CA GLU A 297 -8.30 4.74 11.16
C GLU A 297 -6.81 4.46 11.42
N GLU A 298 -5.98 4.24 10.40
CA GLU A 298 -4.52 4.12 10.55
C GLU A 298 -3.90 5.39 11.15
N ALA A 299 -4.32 6.57 10.67
CA ALA A 299 -3.87 7.84 11.22
C ALA A 299 -4.27 8.01 12.68
N SER A 300 -5.49 7.61 13.05
CA SER A 300 -5.97 7.65 14.43
C SER A 300 -5.21 6.65 15.31
N TYR A 301 -5.01 5.43 14.83
CA TYR A 301 -4.22 4.39 15.49
C TYR A 301 -2.78 4.86 15.78
N CYS A 302 -2.14 5.50 14.81
CA CYS A 302 -0.83 6.09 14.97
C CYS A 302 -0.76 7.15 16.08
N MET A 303 -1.80 7.97 16.24
CA MET A 303 -1.83 9.01 17.26
C MET A 303 -2.22 8.47 18.64
N ASP A 304 -3.26 7.66 18.70
CA ASP A 304 -3.91 7.26 19.95
C ASP A 304 -3.16 6.10 20.63
N GLU A 305 -2.67 5.14 19.83
CA GLU A 305 -2.06 3.90 20.35
C GLU A 305 -0.54 3.90 20.24
N LEU A 306 0.01 4.38 19.12
CA LEU A 306 1.47 4.48 18.96
C LEU A 306 2.01 5.78 19.57
N GLY A 307 1.22 6.85 19.63
CA GLY A 307 1.64 8.12 20.25
C GLY A 307 2.41 9.06 19.32
N LEU A 308 2.22 8.93 17.99
CA LEU A 308 2.69 9.95 17.05
C LEU A 308 1.94 11.27 17.26
N LYS A 309 2.65 12.37 17.06
CA LYS A 309 2.03 13.70 17.12
C LYS A 309 1.25 13.96 15.84
N TYR A 310 0.16 14.71 15.96
CA TYR A 310 -0.63 15.20 14.81
C TYR A 310 0.23 15.84 13.70
N ALA A 311 1.25 16.61 14.09
CA ALA A 311 2.20 17.23 13.16
C ALA A 311 3.00 16.20 12.34
N GLN A 312 3.42 15.09 12.96
CA GLN A 312 4.18 14.02 12.30
C GLN A 312 3.28 13.26 11.31
N VAL A 313 2.03 13.00 11.67
CA VAL A 313 1.04 12.35 10.77
C VAL A 313 0.74 13.24 9.56
N ASN A 314 0.55 14.54 9.76
CA ASN A 314 0.35 15.48 8.66
C ASN A 314 1.58 15.59 7.75
N GLU A 315 2.77 15.60 8.32
CA GLU A 315 4.03 15.66 7.56
C GLU A 315 4.26 14.39 6.75
N ALA A 316 3.93 13.20 7.31
CA ALA A 316 3.95 11.94 6.57
C ALA A 316 3.01 11.99 5.35
N ASN A 317 1.82 12.55 5.50
CA ASN A 317 0.88 12.74 4.38
C ASN A 317 1.39 13.75 3.33
N TYR A 318 2.08 14.82 3.75
CA TYR A 318 2.74 15.75 2.84
C TYR A 318 3.91 15.11 2.07
N ARG A 319 4.71 14.29 2.76
CA ARG A 319 5.79 13.49 2.15
C ARG A 319 5.24 12.46 1.17
N ALA A 320 4.12 11.84 1.48
CA ALA A 320 3.41 10.96 0.55
C ALA A 320 3.06 11.71 -0.76
N ALA A 321 2.55 12.94 -0.69
CA ALA A 321 2.26 13.74 -1.90
C ALA A 321 3.51 14.00 -2.75
N LYS A 322 4.67 14.19 -2.13
CA LYS A 322 5.96 14.39 -2.81
C LYS A 322 6.57 13.09 -3.35
N ALA A 323 6.26 11.96 -2.74
CA ALA A 323 6.75 10.65 -3.15
C ALA A 323 5.79 9.91 -4.08
N ALA A 324 4.61 10.48 -4.34
CA ALA A 324 3.67 9.96 -5.32
C ALA A 324 4.33 9.88 -6.70
N PHE A 325 4.14 8.74 -7.38
CA PHE A 325 4.58 8.48 -8.75
C PHE A 325 3.65 9.18 -9.74
N LEU A 326 3.68 10.51 -9.68
CA LEU A 326 2.92 11.41 -10.53
C LEU A 326 3.84 12.25 -11.41
N PRO A 327 3.41 12.59 -12.63
CA PRO A 327 4.08 13.64 -13.41
C PRO A 327 4.18 14.93 -12.59
N THR A 328 5.26 15.69 -12.79
CA THR A 328 5.62 16.86 -11.98
C THR A 328 4.47 17.85 -11.76
N ILE A 329 3.65 18.11 -12.79
CA ILE A 329 2.53 19.04 -12.68
C ILE A 329 1.42 18.48 -11.77
N GLU A 330 1.05 17.21 -11.93
CA GLU A 330 0.04 16.55 -11.10
C GLU A 330 0.52 16.45 -9.64
N GLN A 331 1.80 16.12 -9.44
CA GLN A 331 2.41 16.09 -8.12
C GLN A 331 2.39 17.47 -7.44
N CYS A 332 2.75 18.54 -8.15
CA CYS A 332 2.69 19.91 -7.62
C CYS A 332 1.26 20.31 -7.20
N LEU A 333 0.25 19.91 -7.98
CA LEU A 333 -1.16 20.16 -7.64
C LEU A 333 -1.56 19.38 -6.38
N LEU A 334 -1.18 18.11 -6.27
CA LEU A 334 -1.43 17.29 -5.10
C LEU A 334 -0.76 17.87 -3.85
N VAL A 335 0.52 18.24 -3.93
CA VAL A 335 1.28 18.86 -2.83
C VAL A 335 0.63 20.18 -2.38
N SER A 336 0.21 21.02 -3.32
CA SER A 336 -0.50 22.28 -3.03
C SER A 336 -1.82 22.01 -2.30
N HIS A 337 -2.60 21.05 -2.79
CA HIS A 337 -3.87 20.64 -2.21
C HIS A 337 -3.74 20.17 -0.75
N ILE A 338 -2.73 19.35 -0.46
CA ILE A 338 -2.41 18.89 0.90
C ILE A 338 -1.96 20.05 1.79
N THR A 339 -1.06 20.90 1.29
CA THR A 339 -0.50 22.03 2.05
C THR A 339 -1.56 23.02 2.52
N VAL A 340 -2.54 23.35 1.67
CA VAL A 340 -3.64 24.26 2.03
C VAL A 340 -4.49 23.66 3.15
N ARG A 341 -4.78 22.36 3.09
CA ARG A 341 -5.70 21.68 4.01
C ARG A 341 -5.07 21.33 5.35
N THR A 342 -3.76 21.06 5.39
CA THR A 342 -3.01 20.90 6.65
C THR A 342 -2.83 22.24 7.37
N ARG A 343 -2.56 23.35 6.65
CA ARG A 343 -2.44 24.70 7.24
C ARG A 343 -3.76 25.24 7.80
N ASN A 344 -4.88 25.03 7.11
CA ASN A 344 -6.20 25.46 7.60
C ASN A 344 -6.58 24.75 8.92
N ARG A 345 -6.12 23.51 9.14
CA ARG A 345 -6.33 22.79 10.41
C ARG A 345 -5.47 23.33 11.56
N TYR A 346 -4.21 23.72 11.31
CA TYR A 346 -3.38 24.39 12.31
C TYR A 346 -4.03 25.68 12.82
N ILE A 347 -4.52 26.53 11.91
CA ILE A 347 -5.21 27.79 12.27
C ILE A 347 -6.49 27.50 13.06
N THR A 348 -7.22 26.44 12.70
CA THR A 348 -8.46 26.06 13.38
C THR A 348 -8.17 25.53 14.80
N ILE A 349 -7.18 24.65 14.96
CA ILE A 349 -6.78 24.09 16.26
C ILE A 349 -6.21 25.18 17.19
N ASP A 350 -5.40 26.11 16.69
CA ASP A 350 -4.90 27.24 17.49
C ASP A 350 -6.04 28.17 17.92
N LYS A 351 -7.06 28.40 17.08
CA LYS A 351 -8.27 29.15 17.47
C LYS A 351 -9.08 28.43 18.56
N TYR A 352 -9.13 27.10 18.57
CA TYR A 352 -9.80 26.35 19.65
C TYR A 352 -9.00 26.37 20.96
N LYS A 353 -7.66 26.37 20.91
CA LYS A 353 -6.82 26.54 22.10
C LYS A 353 -6.89 27.95 22.69
N LEU A 354 -7.11 28.98 21.88
CA LEU A 354 -7.30 30.35 22.33
C LEU A 354 -8.66 30.61 23.02
N ARG A 355 -9.64 29.73 22.89
CA ARG A 355 -10.95 29.83 23.57
C ARG A 355 -10.99 29.23 24.98
N GLN A 356 -9.93 28.57 25.43
CA GLN A 356 -9.83 28.06 26.81
C GLN A 356 -9.18 29.06 27.79
N TYR A 357 -8.85 30.27 27.32
CA TYR A 357 -8.26 31.34 28.15
C TYR A 357 -9.01 32.68 27.99
N SER A 358 -10.28 32.66 27.58
CA SER A 358 -11.14 33.86 27.48
C SER A 358 -12.34 33.77 28.40
#